data_AF-A0A927RXR5-F1
#
_entry.id   AF-A0A927RXR5-F1
#
_cell.length_a   1.000
_cell.length_b   1.000
_cell.length_c   1.000
_cell.angle_alpha   90.00
_cell.angle_beta   90.00
_cell.angle_gamma   90.00
#
_symmetry.space_group_name_H-M   'P 1'
#
loop_
_entity.id
_entity.type
_entity.pdbx_description
1 polymer ?
#
loop_
_entity_poly.entity_id
_entity_poly.type
_entity_poly.pdbx_seq_one_letter_code
_entity_poly.pdbx_strand_id
1 'polypeptide(L)'
;MAKHITSRRGLFGSTLLFNEQGQYIGEGMPGPFGSTIYTDASGHYIGESMKGFLGETVYLDSRGQYSGSSYRGVFGTKNHFDRRGRFVGETYPEFMGDQLTVFEDDD
;
A
#
# COMPACT_ATOMS: atom_id res chain seq x y z
N MET A 1 17.76 3.20 -5.83
CA MET A 1 16.88 4.09 -6.64
C MET A 1 15.57 4.27 -5.87
N ALA A 2 14.69 5.21 -6.23
CA ALA A 2 13.36 5.26 -5.59
C ALA A 2 12.38 4.44 -6.45
N LYS A 3 11.47 3.69 -5.82
CA LYS A 3 10.42 2.95 -6.51
C LYS A 3 9.09 3.67 -6.33
N HIS A 4 8.47 4.09 -7.43
CA HIS A 4 7.16 4.73 -7.39
C HIS A 4 6.02 3.77 -7.73
N ILE A 5 4.95 3.87 -6.96
CA ILE A 5 3.70 3.17 -7.18
C ILE A 5 2.58 4.20 -7.18
N THR A 6 1.86 4.30 -8.29
CA THR A 6 0.64 5.10 -8.36
C THR A 6 -0.54 4.19 -8.05
N SER A 7 -1.38 4.63 -7.13
CA SER A 7 -2.63 3.98 -6.76
C SER A 7 -3.80 4.81 -7.24
N ARG A 8 -4.76 4.15 -7.89
CA ARG A 8 -5.98 4.79 -8.41
C ARG A 8 -7.22 4.09 -7.91
N ARG A 9 -8.29 4.86 -7.70
CA ARG A 9 -9.57 4.27 -7.30
C ARG A 9 -10.15 3.42 -8.44
N GLY A 10 -10.41 2.15 -8.15
CA GLY A 10 -11.11 1.22 -9.03
C GLY A 10 -12.61 1.10 -8.72
N LEU A 11 -13.24 0.10 -9.33
CA LEU A 11 -14.65 -0.22 -9.09
C LEU A 11 -14.82 -0.94 -7.76
N PHE A 12 -16.01 -0.84 -7.16
CA PHE A 12 -16.37 -1.56 -5.92
C PHE A 12 -15.43 -1.31 -4.74
N GLY A 13 -14.78 -0.14 -4.70
CA GLY A 13 -13.84 0.21 -3.63
C GLY A 13 -12.45 -0.41 -3.78
N SER A 14 -12.14 -1.05 -4.92
CA SER A 14 -10.78 -1.51 -5.20
C SER A 14 -9.83 -0.34 -5.44
N THR A 15 -8.54 -0.62 -5.31
CA THR A 15 -7.43 0.30 -5.58
C THR A 15 -6.51 -0.36 -6.59
N LEU A 16 -6.41 0.21 -7.79
CA LEU A 16 -5.53 -0.29 -8.84
C LEU A 16 -4.12 0.25 -8.64
N LEU A 17 -3.10 -0.60 -8.77
CA LEU A 17 -1.70 -0.25 -8.56
C LEU A 17 -0.95 -0.26 -9.89
N PHE A 18 -0.17 0.78 -10.13
CA PHE A 18 0.62 0.97 -11.34
C PHE A 18 2.09 1.26 -10.99
N ASN A 19 3.01 0.77 -11.83
CA ASN A 19 4.43 1.13 -11.74
C ASN A 19 4.69 2.51 -12.38
N GLU A 20 5.96 2.94 -12.34
CA GLU A 20 6.45 4.20 -12.94
C GLU A 20 6.15 4.34 -14.43
N GLN A 21 6.10 3.23 -15.16
CA GLN A 21 5.79 3.19 -16.59
C GLN A 21 4.27 3.21 -16.86
N GLY A 22 3.44 3.30 -15.82
CA GLY A 22 1.98 3.28 -15.91
C GLY A 22 1.39 1.89 -16.20
N GLN A 23 2.16 0.82 -16.02
CA GLN A 23 1.70 -0.55 -16.21
C GLN A 23 1.01 -1.06 -14.95
N TYR A 24 -0.12 -1.74 -15.12
CA TYR A 24 -0.84 -2.39 -14.03
C TYR A 24 0.01 -3.49 -13.40
N ILE A 25 0.21 -3.43 -12.09
CA ILE A 25 1.03 -4.39 -11.34
C ILE A 25 0.23 -5.20 -10.31
N GLY A 26 -1.01 -4.81 -10.07
CA GLY A 26 -1.88 -5.47 -9.11
C GLY A 26 -2.97 -4.56 -8.56
N GLU A 27 -3.70 -5.05 -7.58
CA GLU A 27 -4.79 -4.30 -6.96
C GLU A 27 -4.96 -4.62 -5.48
N GLY A 28 -5.50 -3.65 -4.74
CA GLY A 28 -6.00 -3.80 -3.39
C GLY A 28 -7.52 -3.88 -3.40
N MET A 29 -8.08 -5.00 -2.98
CA MET A 29 -9.52 -5.23 -2.88
C MET A 29 -10.00 -5.12 -1.44
N PRO A 30 -11.20 -4.56 -1.16
CA PRO A 30 -11.79 -4.61 0.17
C PRO A 30 -11.96 -6.06 0.65
N GLY A 31 -11.43 -6.34 1.83
CA GLY A 31 -11.53 -7.64 2.50
C GLY A 31 -12.50 -7.62 3.69
N PRO A 32 -12.68 -8.77 4.35
CA PRO A 32 -13.51 -8.87 5.54
C PRO A 32 -12.96 -7.99 6.67
N PHE A 33 -13.86 -7.52 7.55
CA PHE A 33 -13.50 -6.70 8.72
C PHE A 33 -12.72 -5.40 8.39
N GLY A 34 -12.87 -4.90 7.15
CA GLY A 34 -12.20 -3.67 6.72
C GLY A 34 -10.72 -3.86 6.39
N SER A 35 -10.27 -5.09 6.17
CA SER A 35 -8.96 -5.36 5.58
C SER A 35 -8.92 -4.97 4.10
N THR A 36 -7.74 -4.97 3.51
CA THR A 36 -7.51 -4.81 2.07
C THR A 36 -6.61 -5.94 1.61
N ILE A 37 -7.10 -6.76 0.68
CA ILE A 37 -6.38 -7.89 0.10
C ILE A 37 -5.61 -7.39 -1.11
N TYR A 38 -4.31 -7.64 -1.18
CA TYR A 38 -3.48 -7.28 -2.32
C TYR A 38 -3.24 -8.49 -3.21
N THR A 39 -3.40 -8.28 -4.51
CA THR A 39 -3.07 -9.26 -5.54
C THR A 39 -2.09 -8.70 -6.56
N ASP A 40 -1.32 -9.59 -7.20
CA ASP A 40 -0.52 -9.24 -8.37
C ASP A 40 -1.38 -9.00 -9.61
N ALA A 41 -0.76 -8.61 -10.72
CA ALA A 41 -1.45 -8.37 -11.99
C ALA A 41 -2.12 -9.62 -12.59
N SER A 42 -1.75 -10.81 -12.12
CA SER A 42 -2.37 -12.09 -12.52
C SER A 42 -3.50 -12.52 -11.58
N GLY A 43 -3.76 -11.76 -10.51
CA GLY A 43 -4.78 -12.07 -9.50
C GLY A 43 -4.31 -12.98 -8.37
N HIS A 44 -3.00 -13.27 -8.25
CA HIS A 44 -2.51 -14.07 -7.13
C HIS A 44 -2.39 -13.23 -5.87
N TYR A 45 -2.76 -13.81 -4.74
CA TYR A 45 -2.60 -13.20 -3.42
C TYR A 45 -1.13 -12.96 -3.08
N ILE A 46 -0.79 -11.69 -2.79
CA ILE A 46 0.57 -11.28 -2.40
C ILE A 46 0.66 -10.83 -0.94
N GLY A 47 -0.48 -10.55 -0.31
CA GLY A 47 -0.56 -10.11 1.07
C GLY A 47 -1.84 -9.36 1.36
N GLU A 48 -1.98 -8.82 2.56
CA GLU A 48 -3.13 -8.02 2.95
C GLU A 48 -2.73 -6.89 3.90
N SER A 49 -3.61 -5.93 4.11
CA SER A 49 -3.47 -4.96 5.18
C SER A 49 -4.72 -4.85 6.02
N MET A 50 -4.53 -4.43 7.27
CA MET A 50 -5.61 -4.23 8.23
C MET A 50 -5.33 -2.98 9.06
N LYS A 51 -6.39 -2.31 9.50
CA LYS A 51 -6.24 -1.21 10.46
C LYS A 51 -5.88 -1.78 11.83
N GLY A 52 -4.76 -1.31 12.37
CA GLY A 52 -4.33 -1.58 13.73
C GLY A 52 -5.13 -0.76 14.75
N PHE A 53 -4.93 -1.10 16.02
CA PHE A 53 -5.68 -0.53 17.14
C PHE A 53 -5.33 0.95 17.39
N LEU A 54 -4.10 1.37 17.08
CA LEU A 54 -3.63 2.74 17.29
C LEU A 54 -3.80 3.62 16.03
N GLY A 55 -4.57 3.15 15.05
CA GLY A 55 -4.87 3.88 13.81
C GLY A 55 -3.81 3.72 12.71
N GLU A 56 -2.81 2.88 12.92
CA GLU A 56 -1.87 2.43 11.90
C GLU A 56 -2.55 1.48 10.89
N THR A 57 -1.94 1.33 9.72
CA THR A 57 -2.25 0.23 8.80
C THR A 57 -1.11 -0.78 8.90
N VAL A 58 -1.42 -2.01 9.26
CA VAL A 58 -0.48 -3.13 9.31
C VAL A 58 -0.52 -3.88 8.00
N TYR A 59 0.65 -4.21 7.43
CA TYR A 59 0.78 -5.01 6.21
C TYR A 59 1.28 -6.40 6.56
N LEU A 60 0.61 -7.40 6.01
CA LEU A 60 0.95 -8.81 6.11
C LEU A 60 1.37 -9.34 4.74
N ASP A 61 2.38 -10.20 4.72
CA ASP A 61 2.80 -10.89 3.50
C ASP A 61 1.84 -12.04 3.12
N SER A 62 2.13 -12.73 2.02
CA SER A 62 1.32 -13.85 1.53
C SER A 62 1.22 -15.06 2.48
N ARG A 63 2.02 -15.08 3.56
CA ARG A 63 2.00 -16.10 4.61
C ARG A 63 1.34 -15.60 5.88
N GLY A 64 0.77 -14.39 5.88
CA GLY A 64 0.16 -13.75 7.04
C GLY A 64 1.19 -13.24 8.05
N GLN A 65 2.46 -13.08 7.67
CA GLN A 65 3.49 -12.55 8.56
C GLN A 65 3.59 -11.03 8.43
N TYR A 66 3.92 -10.37 9.55
CA TYR A 66 4.13 -8.93 9.58
C TYR A 66 5.23 -8.51 8.60
N SER A 67 4.85 -7.72 7.59
CA SER A 67 5.76 -7.16 6.59
C SER A 67 6.16 -5.72 6.89
N GLY A 68 5.34 -5.00 7.67
CA GLY A 68 5.55 -3.60 7.97
C GLY A 68 4.27 -2.89 8.37
N SER A 69 4.35 -1.58 8.54
CA SER A 69 3.20 -0.76 8.91
C SER A 69 3.30 0.64 8.33
N SER A 70 2.16 1.32 8.22
CA SER A 70 2.13 2.74 7.86
C SER A 70 1.28 3.56 8.80
N TYR A 71 1.68 4.80 8.99
CA TYR A 71 1.02 5.77 9.86
C TYR A 71 0.58 6.98 9.05
N ARG A 72 -0.62 7.50 9.35
CA ARG A 72 -1.09 8.74 8.74
C ARG A 72 -0.25 9.91 9.22
N GLY A 73 0.34 10.64 8.28
CA GLY A 73 1.08 11.88 8.50
C GLY A 73 0.19 13.12 8.41
N VAL A 74 0.84 14.28 8.30
CA VAL A 74 0.18 15.59 8.14
C VAL A 74 -0.36 15.71 6.71
N PHE A 75 -1.41 16.51 6.52
CA PHE A 75 -2.00 16.77 5.19
C PHE A 75 -2.41 15.53 4.39
N GLY A 76 -2.68 14.41 5.08
CA GLY A 76 -3.15 13.18 4.46
C GLY A 76 -2.05 12.29 3.89
N THR A 77 -0.77 12.60 4.13
CA THR A 77 0.33 11.70 3.77
C THR A 77 0.31 10.42 4.62
N LYS A 78 1.06 9.39 4.22
CA LYS A 78 1.29 8.18 5.02
C LYS A 78 2.75 7.80 4.99
N ASN A 79 3.36 7.60 6.15
CA ASN A 79 4.74 7.11 6.27
C ASN A 79 4.73 5.59 6.38
N HIS A 80 5.58 4.92 5.61
CA HIS A 80 5.71 3.47 5.58
C HIS A 80 6.98 3.02 6.28
N PHE A 81 6.86 1.93 7.02
CA PHE A 81 7.93 1.33 7.79
C PHE A 81 8.02 -0.17 7.48
N ASP A 82 9.23 -0.69 7.37
CA ASP A 82 9.48 -2.11 7.18
C ASP A 82 9.20 -2.92 8.45
N ARG A 83 9.37 -4.25 8.36
CA ARG A 83 9.22 -5.17 9.49
C ARG A 83 10.12 -4.85 10.71
N ARG A 84 11.20 -4.09 10.52
CA ARG A 84 12.16 -3.67 11.55
C ARG A 84 11.84 -2.29 12.11
N GLY A 85 10.79 -1.63 11.63
CA GLY A 85 10.41 -0.28 12.02
C GLY A 85 11.27 0.81 11.36
N ARG A 86 12.00 0.50 10.29
CA ARG A 86 12.77 1.49 9.52
C ARG A 86 11.86 2.15 8.51
N PHE A 87 11.97 3.47 8.36
CA PHE A 87 11.25 4.20 7.32
C PHE A 87 11.71 3.71 5.94
N VAL A 88 10.75 3.45 5.05
CA VAL A 88 11.02 2.95 3.69
C VAL A 88 10.28 3.72 2.62
N GLY A 89 9.48 4.73 2.98
CA GLY A 89 8.74 5.49 1.98
C GLY A 89 7.56 6.27 2.51
N GLU A 90 6.97 7.07 1.62
CA GLU A 90 5.83 7.91 1.91
C GLU A 90 4.78 7.83 0.79
N THR A 91 3.50 7.86 1.16
CA THR A 91 2.39 8.06 0.23
C THR A 91 1.89 9.49 0.32
N TYR A 92 1.77 10.13 -0.84
CA TYR A 92 1.16 11.43 -1.02
C TYR A 92 -0.23 11.30 -1.64
N PRO A 93 -1.24 11.97 -1.08
CA PRO A 93 -2.52 12.10 -1.75
C PRO A 93 -2.36 12.95 -3.02
N GLU A 94 -2.97 12.51 -4.11
CA GLU A 94 -3.04 13.24 -5.38
C GLU A 94 -4.49 13.74 -5.63
N PHE A 95 -4.75 14.20 -6.86
CA PHE A 95 -6.06 14.68 -7.26
C PHE A 95 -7.10 13.56 -7.26
N MET A 96 -8.35 13.87 -6.90
CA MET A 96 -9.50 12.95 -6.96
C MET A 96 -9.37 11.63 -6.15
N GLY A 97 -8.47 11.58 -5.18
CA GLY A 97 -8.31 10.41 -4.29
C GLY A 97 -7.35 9.35 -4.81
N ASP A 98 -6.63 9.64 -5.89
CA ASP A 98 -5.44 8.90 -6.28
C ASP A 98 -4.31 9.14 -5.24
N GLN A 99 -3.34 8.22 -5.18
CA GLN A 99 -2.18 8.39 -4.32
C GLN A 99 -0.89 7.97 -5.02
N LEU A 100 0.19 8.70 -4.78
CA LEU A 100 1.55 8.35 -5.19
C LEU A 100 2.31 7.82 -3.98
N THR A 101 2.82 6.60 -4.06
CA THR A 101 3.70 6.03 -3.05
C THR A 101 5.11 5.97 -3.57
N VAL A 102 6.05 6.53 -2.80
CA VAL A 102 7.47 6.55 -3.11
C VAL A 102 8.16 5.69 -2.06
N PHE A 103 8.76 4.58 -2.48
CA PHE A 103 9.62 3.78 -1.62
C PHE A 103 11.08 4.16 -1.86
N GLU A 104 11.82 4.33 -0.77
CA GLU A 104 13.27 4.47 -0.79
C GLU A 104 13.89 3.06 -0.86
N ASP A 105 14.80 2.82 -1.81
CA ASP A 105 15.64 1.62 -1.75
C ASP A 105 16.59 1.74 -0.56
N ASP A 106 16.69 0.70 0.26
CA ASP A 106 17.88 0.47 1.09
C ASP A 106 19.05 0.15 0.11
N ASP A 107 20.05 1.03 0.01
CA ASP A 107 21.35 0.72 -0.64
C ASP A 107 22.07 -0.44 0.07
#